data_AF-Q2ULJ3-F1
#
_entry.id   AF-Q2ULJ3-F1
#
_cell.length_a   1.000
_cell.length_b   1.000
_cell.length_c   1.000
_cell.angle_alpha   90.00
_cell.angle_beta   90.00
_cell.angle_gamma   90.00
#
_symmetry.space_group_name_H-M   'P 1'
#
loop_
_entity.id
_entity.type
_entity.pdbx_description
1 polymer ?
#
loop_
_entity_poly.entity_id
_entity_poly.type
_entity_poly.pdbx_seq_one_letter_code
_entity_poly.pdbx_strand_id
1 'polypeptide(L)'
;MLFESCAVAEAFADFNSSDKAEGFAALSLLLASWRASSALAGYQQQDAHEYYQFLVDKLHSSTDGHHENHEKGCPCFFHKTFYGKLRSSVTCDKCGNVTRTDDPMVDLSLDVQVQAKKRAMGGAGPSSTPTLSGCLESFTSPEKLMAGVYNCSGCGGSAQKATKQLRIKKLPAILCMQLKRYEHTFSVSEKLEGRIDFPLSINMLPYTTNPNSHVDKSRYIYDLSSAVVHKGKLDAGHYYAYCRQGDEWILFNDDQVTSVTEADVLSADAYLLFYNLRSLAGAPSQ
;
A
#
# COMPACT_ATOMS: atom_id res chain seq x y z
N MET A 1 -19.64 -10.09 16.32
CA MET A 1 -18.32 -10.01 15.66
C MET A 1 -18.34 -10.51 14.21
N LEU A 2 -19.32 -11.29 13.76
CA LEU A 2 -19.51 -11.71 12.34
C LEU A 2 -20.07 -10.62 11.39
N PHE A 3 -20.13 -9.36 11.82
CA PHE A 3 -20.99 -8.37 11.14
C PHE A 3 -20.33 -7.73 9.92
N GLU A 4 -19.01 -7.48 9.94
CA GLU A 4 -18.30 -6.79 8.85
C GLU A 4 -18.00 -7.70 7.65
N SER A 5 -17.55 -8.93 7.86
CA SER A 5 -17.33 -9.88 6.76
C SER A 5 -18.63 -10.24 6.03
N CYS A 6 -19.73 -10.43 6.77
CA CYS A 6 -21.05 -10.60 6.19
C CYS A 6 -21.53 -9.34 5.46
N ALA A 7 -21.32 -8.15 6.02
CA ALA A 7 -21.70 -6.90 5.36
C ALA A 7 -20.93 -6.66 4.05
N VAL A 8 -19.63 -7.00 3.99
CA VAL A 8 -18.85 -6.94 2.75
C VAL A 8 -19.35 -7.97 1.74
N ALA A 9 -19.68 -9.18 2.17
CA ALA A 9 -20.22 -10.21 1.29
C ALA A 9 -21.61 -9.85 0.75
N GLU A 10 -22.47 -9.28 1.59
CA GLU A 10 -23.80 -8.77 1.21
C GLU A 10 -23.66 -7.60 0.23
N ALA A 11 -22.80 -6.63 0.52
CA ALA A 11 -22.51 -5.52 -0.38
C ALA A 11 -22.00 -6.01 -1.75
N PHE A 12 -21.10 -7.00 -1.76
CA PHE A 12 -20.60 -7.60 -2.99
C PHE A 12 -21.70 -8.35 -3.75
N ALA A 13 -22.52 -9.15 -3.07
CA ALA A 13 -23.62 -9.89 -3.67
C ALA A 13 -24.67 -8.93 -4.25
N ASP A 14 -25.03 -7.87 -3.53
CA ASP A 14 -25.98 -6.88 -3.99
C ASP A 14 -25.48 -6.09 -5.21
N PHE A 15 -24.19 -5.76 -5.25
CA PHE A 15 -23.57 -5.07 -6.37
C PHE A 15 -23.47 -5.96 -7.63
N ASN A 16 -23.24 -7.28 -7.47
CA ASN A 16 -23.00 -8.20 -8.60
C ASN A 16 -24.20 -9.09 -8.99
N SER A 17 -25.29 -9.09 -8.22
CA SER A 17 -26.41 -10.04 -8.43
C SER A 17 -27.34 -9.67 -9.58
N SER A 18 -27.44 -8.38 -9.93
CA SER A 18 -28.34 -7.91 -11.00
C SER A 18 -27.92 -6.54 -11.51
N ASP A 19 -28.02 -6.31 -12.83
CA ASP A 19 -27.85 -4.99 -13.44
C ASP A 19 -28.94 -4.05 -12.93
N LYS A 20 -28.61 -3.26 -11.91
CA LYS A 20 -29.47 -2.22 -11.36
C LYS A 20 -28.96 -0.86 -11.84
N ALA A 21 -29.86 -0.05 -12.40
CA ALA A 21 -29.57 1.34 -12.76
C ALA A 21 -29.69 2.30 -11.55
N GLU A 22 -30.07 1.79 -10.38
CA GLU A 22 -30.21 2.56 -9.15
C GLU A 22 -28.87 2.64 -8.40
N GLY A 23 -28.65 3.73 -7.66
CA GLY A 23 -27.45 3.91 -6.86
C GLY A 23 -27.29 2.81 -5.81
N PHE A 24 -26.08 2.25 -5.72
CA PHE A 24 -25.74 1.25 -4.73
C PHE A 24 -25.43 1.91 -3.38
N ALA A 25 -26.18 1.57 -2.34
CA ALA A 25 -25.90 2.02 -0.97
C ALA A 25 -25.31 0.86 -0.16
N ALA A 26 -24.02 0.94 0.20
CA ALA A 26 -23.34 -0.02 1.07
C ALA A 26 -23.75 0.16 2.56
N LEU A 27 -25.06 0.22 2.84
CA LEU A 27 -25.59 0.58 4.16
C LEU A 27 -25.18 -0.44 5.24
N SER A 28 -25.19 -1.73 4.91
CA SER A 28 -24.70 -2.78 5.82
C SER A 28 -23.24 -2.58 6.18
N LEU A 29 -22.40 -2.19 5.21
CA LEU A 29 -20.97 -1.91 5.44
C LEU A 29 -20.79 -0.67 6.31
N LEU A 30 -21.51 0.42 6.03
CA LEU A 30 -21.47 1.65 6.85
C LEU A 30 -21.91 1.39 8.29
N LEU A 31 -22.99 0.62 8.48
CA LEU A 31 -23.48 0.25 9.81
C LEU A 31 -22.48 -0.65 10.55
N ALA A 32 -21.83 -1.56 9.83
CA ALA A 32 -20.80 -2.42 10.38
C ALA A 32 -19.58 -1.62 10.84
N SER A 33 -19.09 -0.72 9.98
CA SER A 33 -18.01 0.22 10.30
C SER A 33 -18.35 1.10 11.49
N TRP A 34 -19.56 1.66 11.57
CA TRP A 34 -20.00 2.48 12.72
C TRP A 34 -19.99 1.72 14.04
N ARG A 35 -20.42 0.45 14.04
CA ARG A 35 -20.43 -0.39 15.24
C ARG A 35 -19.02 -0.77 15.71
N ALA A 36 -18.07 -0.83 14.78
CA ALA A 36 -16.70 -1.26 15.07
C ALA A 36 -15.73 -0.08 15.32
N SER A 37 -15.97 1.08 14.73
CA SER A 37 -15.29 2.35 15.00
C SER A 37 -16.22 3.52 14.66
N SER A 38 -16.64 4.27 15.68
CA SER A 38 -17.54 5.42 15.50
C SER A 38 -16.89 6.57 14.71
N ALA A 39 -15.56 6.68 14.71
CA ALA A 39 -14.82 7.70 13.96
C ALA A 39 -14.79 7.43 12.44
N LEU A 40 -14.74 6.15 12.05
CA LEU A 40 -14.62 5.70 10.65
C LEU A 40 -15.99 5.45 9.98
N ALA A 41 -17.08 5.87 10.63
CA ALA A 41 -18.44 5.62 10.20
C ALA A 41 -18.98 6.53 9.09
N GLY A 42 -18.16 7.46 8.58
CA GLY A 42 -18.50 8.33 7.44
C GLY A 42 -19.18 9.66 7.77
N TYR A 43 -19.44 10.01 9.04
CA TYR A 43 -20.01 11.33 9.39
C TYR A 43 -18.97 12.47 9.31
N GLN A 44 -17.68 12.13 9.45
CA GLN A 44 -16.56 13.05 9.30
C GLN A 44 -15.69 12.60 8.14
N GLN A 45 -14.95 13.53 7.55
CA GLN A 45 -13.93 13.17 6.57
C GLN A 45 -12.81 12.39 7.26
N GLN A 46 -12.40 11.29 6.66
CA GLN A 46 -11.37 10.38 7.19
C GLN A 46 -10.39 10.00 6.09
N ASP A 47 -9.25 9.44 6.48
CA ASP A 47 -8.23 9.00 5.54
C ASP A 47 -8.59 7.64 4.93
N ALA A 48 -8.58 7.55 3.60
CA ALA A 48 -8.90 6.31 2.89
C ALA A 48 -7.91 5.15 3.19
N HIS A 49 -6.65 5.48 3.51
CA HIS A 49 -5.64 4.51 3.91
C HIS A 49 -5.96 3.90 5.28
N GLU A 50 -6.34 4.73 6.25
CA GLU A 50 -6.73 4.29 7.59
C GLU A 50 -7.97 3.39 7.51
N TYR A 51 -8.96 3.79 6.70
CA TYR A 51 -10.15 2.96 6.47
C TYR A 51 -9.80 1.62 5.82
N TYR A 52 -8.87 1.58 4.86
CA TYR A 52 -8.39 0.34 4.26
C TYR A 52 -7.73 -0.59 5.28
N GLN A 53 -6.81 -0.07 6.10
CA GLN A 53 -6.14 -0.86 7.14
C GLN A 53 -7.15 -1.42 8.14
N PHE A 54 -8.06 -0.57 8.61
CA PHE A 54 -9.17 -0.95 9.47
C PHE A 54 -9.99 -2.09 8.86
N LEU A 55 -10.42 -1.96 7.60
CA LEU A 55 -11.22 -2.97 6.92
C LEU A 55 -10.49 -4.31 6.81
N VAL A 56 -9.21 -4.30 6.43
CA VAL A 56 -8.40 -5.52 6.29
C VAL A 56 -8.23 -6.22 7.65
N ASP A 57 -7.96 -5.48 8.71
CA ASP A 57 -7.84 -6.01 10.07
C ASP A 57 -9.17 -6.59 10.58
N LYS A 58 -10.29 -5.95 10.26
CA LYS A 58 -11.63 -6.44 10.60
C LYS A 58 -12.02 -7.70 9.83
N LEU A 59 -11.69 -7.75 8.53
CA LEU A 59 -11.90 -8.97 7.73
C LEU A 59 -11.04 -10.13 8.25
N HIS A 60 -9.81 -9.86 8.68
CA HIS A 60 -8.99 -10.86 9.35
C HIS A 60 -9.61 -11.38 10.64
N SER A 61 -9.87 -10.48 11.60
CA SER A 61 -10.32 -10.82 12.96
C SER A 61 -11.72 -11.46 12.99
N SER A 62 -12.53 -11.21 11.95
CA SER A 62 -13.85 -11.82 11.78
C SER A 62 -13.81 -13.21 11.12
N THR A 63 -12.65 -13.72 10.68
CA THR A 63 -12.54 -15.04 10.06
C THR A 63 -12.34 -16.15 11.09
N ASP A 64 -13.09 -17.24 10.97
CA ASP A 64 -12.91 -18.41 11.83
C ASP A 64 -11.53 -19.05 11.65
N GLY A 65 -10.88 -19.40 12.77
CA GLY A 65 -9.54 -19.99 12.76
C GLY A 65 -8.42 -19.00 12.42
N HIS A 66 -8.67 -17.69 12.52
CA HIS A 66 -7.62 -16.69 12.38
C HIS A 66 -6.63 -16.74 13.56
N HIS A 67 -5.41 -16.27 13.31
CA HIS A 67 -4.37 -16.16 14.33
C HIS A 67 -3.94 -14.69 14.41
N GLU A 68 -4.20 -14.05 15.55
CA GLU A 68 -3.79 -12.67 15.85
C GLU A 68 -2.26 -12.47 15.76
N ASN A 69 -1.49 -13.53 16.06
CA ASN A 69 -0.04 -13.45 15.95
C ASN A 69 0.42 -13.69 14.50
N HIS A 70 0.63 -12.59 13.77
CA HIS A 70 1.15 -12.56 12.40
C HIS A 70 2.55 -13.23 12.24
N GLU A 71 3.32 -13.41 13.32
CA GLU A 71 4.62 -14.09 13.27
C GLU A 71 4.46 -15.56 12.91
N LYS A 72 3.50 -16.26 13.55
CA LYS A 72 3.21 -17.69 13.36
C LYS A 72 2.53 -18.00 12.03
N GLY A 73 2.10 -16.96 11.30
CA GLY A 73 1.43 -17.08 10.00
C GLY A 73 -0.02 -17.54 10.16
N CYS A 74 -0.96 -16.63 9.97
CA CYS A 74 -2.38 -16.98 9.96
C CYS A 74 -2.75 -17.66 8.62
N PRO A 75 -3.52 -18.76 8.65
CA PRO A 75 -3.94 -19.46 7.43
C PRO A 75 -5.14 -18.79 6.74
N CYS A 76 -5.77 -17.78 7.33
CA CYS A 76 -7.00 -17.19 6.83
C CYS A 76 -6.80 -16.54 5.44
N PHE A 77 -7.89 -16.49 4.67
CA PHE A 77 -7.88 -15.96 3.31
C PHE A 77 -7.35 -14.52 3.29
N PHE A 78 -7.92 -13.62 4.09
CA PHE A 78 -7.52 -12.21 4.13
C PHE A 78 -6.04 -12.02 4.50
N HIS A 79 -5.48 -12.88 5.36
CA HIS A 79 -4.05 -12.88 5.67
C HIS A 79 -3.17 -13.28 4.51
N LYS A 80 -3.57 -14.32 3.77
CA LYS A 80 -2.82 -14.74 2.58
C LYS A 80 -2.93 -13.70 1.46
N THR A 81 -4.06 -13.00 1.40
CA THR A 81 -4.36 -12.05 0.34
C THR A 81 -3.71 -10.69 0.57
N PHE A 82 -3.88 -10.09 1.74
CA PHE A 82 -3.50 -8.69 2.00
C PHE A 82 -2.20 -8.53 2.79
N TYR A 83 -1.75 -9.55 3.54
CA TYR A 83 -0.57 -9.42 4.41
C TYR A 83 0.72 -9.97 3.79
N GLY A 84 1.67 -9.06 3.64
CA GLY A 84 3.09 -9.31 3.40
C GLY A 84 3.92 -9.33 4.68
N LYS A 85 5.24 -9.34 4.50
CA LYS A 85 6.24 -9.17 5.57
C LYS A 85 7.38 -8.30 5.08
N LEU A 86 7.76 -7.30 5.86
CA LEU A 86 9.00 -6.54 5.71
C LEU A 86 10.11 -7.22 6.50
N ARG A 87 11.35 -7.00 6.06
CA ARG A 87 12.55 -7.33 6.81
C ARG A 87 13.39 -6.08 7.00
N SER A 88 13.54 -5.66 8.24
CA SER A 88 14.49 -4.64 8.66
C SER A 88 15.82 -5.33 8.99
N SER A 89 16.89 -4.93 8.30
CA SER A 89 18.26 -5.43 8.55
C SER A 89 19.14 -4.27 9.01
N VAL A 90 19.75 -4.39 10.18
CA VAL A 90 20.71 -3.42 10.70
C VAL A 90 22.10 -4.06 10.72
N THR A 91 23.00 -3.52 9.91
CA THR A 91 24.37 -4.01 9.75
C THR A 91 25.32 -3.07 10.48
N CYS A 92 26.12 -3.59 11.41
CA CYS A 92 27.16 -2.82 12.07
C CYS A 92 28.31 -2.55 11.09
N ASP A 93 28.67 -1.27 10.91
CA ASP A 93 29.74 -0.88 9.98
C ASP A 93 31.14 -1.28 10.49
N LYS A 94 31.29 -1.58 11.79
CA LYS A 94 32.56 -1.96 12.41
C LYS A 94 32.85 -3.46 12.34
N CYS A 95 31.91 -4.30 12.78
CA CYS A 95 32.13 -5.75 12.88
C CYS A 95 31.35 -6.57 11.83
N GLY A 96 30.46 -5.94 11.06
CA GLY A 96 29.64 -6.62 10.06
C GLY A 96 28.47 -7.44 10.64
N ASN A 97 28.24 -7.43 11.95
CA ASN A 97 27.10 -8.14 12.56
C ASN A 97 25.78 -7.59 12.01
N VAL A 98 24.88 -8.49 11.59
CA VAL A 98 23.57 -8.14 11.03
C VAL A 98 22.45 -8.60 11.95
N THR A 99 21.67 -7.65 12.46
CA THR A 99 20.43 -7.92 13.18
C THR A 99 19.26 -7.84 12.21
N ARG A 100 18.34 -8.81 12.25
CA ARG A 100 17.18 -8.89 11.35
C ARG A 100 15.89 -8.97 12.15
N THR A 101 14.93 -8.12 11.81
CA THR A 101 13.57 -8.11 12.36
C THR A 101 12.57 -8.24 11.22
N ASP A 102 11.52 -9.04 11.42
CA ASP A 102 10.41 -9.16 10.48
C ASP A 102 9.16 -8.50 11.04
N ASP A 103 8.56 -7.64 10.22
CA ASP A 103 7.35 -6.93 10.58
C ASP A 103 6.24 -7.28 9.59
N PRO A 104 5.01 -7.59 10.05
CA PRO A 104 3.87 -7.76 9.15
C PRO A 104 3.58 -6.45 8.41
N MET A 105 3.00 -6.56 7.22
CA MET A 105 2.75 -5.43 6.32
C MET A 105 1.43 -5.63 5.60
N VAL A 106 0.53 -4.65 5.66
CA VAL A 106 -0.73 -4.60 4.88
C VAL A 106 -0.67 -3.63 3.69
N ASP A 107 0.32 -2.73 3.70
CA ASP A 107 0.60 -1.76 2.66
C ASP A 107 2.07 -1.32 2.67
N LEU A 108 2.49 -0.66 1.59
CA LEU A 108 3.75 0.06 1.50
C LEU A 108 3.50 1.57 1.47
N SER A 109 3.86 2.25 2.56
CA SER A 109 3.75 3.71 2.60
C SER A 109 5.04 4.38 2.11
N LEU A 110 5.02 4.85 0.86
CA LEU A 110 6.17 5.31 0.10
C LEU A 110 6.36 6.82 0.22
N ASP A 111 7.58 7.24 0.55
CA ASP A 111 7.95 8.66 0.58
C ASP A 111 8.20 9.20 -0.83
N VAL A 112 7.44 10.23 -1.19
CA VAL A 112 7.54 10.90 -2.49
C VAL A 112 8.53 12.07 -2.45
N GLN A 113 8.87 12.56 -1.26
CA GLN A 113 9.73 13.72 -1.04
C GLN A 113 11.19 13.46 -1.37
N VAL A 114 11.69 12.24 -1.20
CA VAL A 114 13.09 11.91 -1.50
C VAL A 114 13.41 12.19 -2.96
N GLN A 115 12.45 11.99 -3.85
CA GLN A 115 12.59 12.33 -5.27
C GLN A 115 12.50 13.84 -5.52
N ALA A 116 11.62 14.55 -4.80
CA ALA A 116 11.50 16.01 -4.88
C ALA A 116 12.76 16.73 -4.35
N LYS A 117 13.33 16.29 -3.23
CA LYS A 117 14.55 16.85 -2.63
C LYS A 117 15.80 16.57 -3.48
N LYS A 118 15.90 15.39 -4.12
CA LYS A 118 16.95 15.11 -5.11
C LYS A 118 16.90 16.07 -6.31
N ARG A 119 15.70 16.50 -6.73
CA ARG A 119 15.53 17.54 -7.78
C ARG A 119 15.99 18.91 -7.30
N ALA A 120 15.62 19.30 -6.08
CA ALA A 120 15.98 20.60 -5.51
C ALA A 120 17.49 20.76 -5.28
N MET A 121 18.22 19.67 -5.00
CA MET A 121 19.67 19.69 -4.76
C MET A 121 20.54 19.53 -6.03
N GLY A 122 20.00 19.75 -7.24
CA GLY A 122 20.80 19.84 -8.46
C GLY A 122 21.46 18.53 -8.91
N GLY A 123 20.94 17.37 -8.48
CA GLY A 123 21.41 16.07 -8.97
C GLY A 123 21.23 15.95 -10.48
N ALA A 124 22.34 15.92 -11.22
CA ALA A 124 22.38 15.88 -12.68
C ALA A 124 21.72 14.61 -13.24
N GLY A 125 20.46 14.75 -13.61
CA GLY A 125 19.70 13.84 -14.47
C GLY A 125 18.60 14.65 -15.16
N PRO A 126 18.16 14.28 -16.38
CA PRO A 126 17.12 15.02 -17.09
C PRO A 126 15.86 15.08 -16.22
N SER A 127 15.03 16.10 -16.44
CA SER A 127 13.80 16.47 -15.72
C SER A 127 12.72 15.37 -15.67
N SER A 128 13.02 14.18 -15.16
CA SER A 128 12.15 13.00 -15.21
C SER A 128 11.20 13.02 -14.02
N THR A 129 9.89 13.13 -14.29
CA THR A 129 8.77 12.96 -13.33
C THR A 129 9.09 11.89 -12.28
N PRO A 130 8.81 12.12 -10.99
CA PRO A 130 9.06 11.10 -9.97
C PRO A 130 8.30 9.82 -10.34
N THR A 131 8.92 8.67 -10.17
CA THR A 131 8.30 7.37 -10.54
C THR A 131 8.03 6.52 -9.31
N LEU A 132 7.00 5.68 -9.39
CA LEU A 132 6.70 4.68 -8.35
C LEU A 132 7.91 3.77 -8.09
N SER A 133 8.60 3.35 -9.16
CA SER A 133 9.82 2.55 -9.07
C SER A 133 10.92 3.26 -8.27
N GLY A 134 11.13 4.57 -8.50
CA GLY A 134 12.09 5.36 -7.73
C GLY A 134 11.70 5.49 -6.24
N CYS A 135 10.40 5.50 -5.94
CA CYS A 135 9.90 5.52 -4.56
C CYS A 135 10.18 4.18 -3.87
N LEU A 136 9.96 3.06 -4.55
CA LEU A 136 10.29 1.73 -4.06
C LEU A 136 11.80 1.51 -3.89
N GLU A 137 12.62 2.04 -4.81
CA GLU A 137 14.08 2.05 -4.69
C GLU A 137 14.52 2.83 -3.45
N SER A 138 13.98 4.03 -3.25
CA SER A 138 14.25 4.83 -2.07
C SER A 138 13.84 4.11 -0.78
N PHE A 139 12.63 3.54 -0.76
CA PHE A 139 12.09 2.79 0.37
C PHE A 139 12.96 1.59 0.75
N THR A 140 13.59 0.93 -0.24
CA THR A 140 14.44 -0.25 -0.03
C THR A 140 15.94 0.04 0.00
N SER A 141 16.33 1.30 -0.11
CA SER A 141 17.72 1.73 -0.09
C SER A 141 18.31 1.63 1.33
N PRO A 142 19.60 1.29 1.48
CA PRO A 142 20.26 1.36 2.77
C PRO A 142 20.38 2.80 3.26
N GLU A 143 20.02 3.04 4.52
CA GLU A 143 20.14 4.32 5.21
C GLU A 143 21.14 4.20 6.37
N LYS A 144 21.98 5.22 6.57
CA LYS A 144 22.88 5.25 7.73
C LYS A 144 22.11 5.74 8.95
N LEU A 145 22.17 4.98 10.03
CA LEU A 145 21.61 5.39 11.31
C LEU A 145 22.42 6.56 11.88
N MET A 146 21.73 7.48 12.57
CA MET A 146 22.38 8.59 13.25
C MET A 146 23.32 8.08 14.36
N ALA A 147 24.39 8.83 14.61
CA ALA A 147 25.43 8.42 15.56
C ALA A 147 24.85 8.25 16.98
N GLY A 148 25.22 7.17 17.65
CA GLY A 148 24.81 6.90 19.04
C GLY A 148 23.48 6.16 19.21
N VAL A 149 22.75 5.86 18.14
CA VAL A 149 21.44 5.17 18.23
C VAL A 149 21.56 3.64 18.30
N TYR A 150 22.63 3.08 17.74
CA TYR A 150 22.79 1.64 17.65
C TYR A 150 23.92 1.14 18.55
N ASN A 151 23.56 0.30 19.52
CA ASN A 151 24.51 -0.41 20.38
C ASN A 151 24.71 -1.83 19.83
N CYS A 152 25.93 -2.13 19.40
CA CYS A 152 26.23 -3.41 18.76
C CYS A 152 26.58 -4.49 19.80
N SER A 153 25.78 -5.55 19.89
CA SER A 153 26.07 -6.72 20.74
C SER A 153 27.41 -7.38 20.39
N GLY A 154 27.74 -7.49 19.09
CA GLY A 154 29.01 -8.03 18.61
C GLY A 154 30.25 -7.17 18.92
N CYS A 155 30.07 -5.89 19.29
CA CYS A 155 31.15 -5.00 19.74
C CYS A 155 31.10 -4.74 21.25
N GLY A 156 30.55 -5.68 22.02
CA GLY A 156 30.45 -5.56 23.48
C GLY A 156 29.45 -4.51 23.96
N GLY A 157 28.39 -4.24 23.18
CA GLY A 157 27.34 -3.28 23.53
C GLY A 157 27.70 -1.81 23.31
N SER A 158 28.84 -1.53 22.68
CA SER A 158 29.26 -0.16 22.39
C SER A 158 28.43 0.49 21.28
N ALA A 159 28.26 1.81 21.36
CA ALA A 159 27.62 2.60 20.32
C ALA A 159 28.46 2.55 19.03
N GLN A 160 27.87 2.09 17.93
CA GLN A 160 28.53 1.95 16.64
C GLN A 160 27.70 2.60 15.53
N LYS A 161 28.38 3.00 14.46
CA LYS A 161 27.71 3.32 13.20
C LYS A 161 27.11 2.04 12.61
N ALA A 162 25.92 2.16 12.05
CA ALA A 162 25.23 1.06 11.44
C ALA A 162 24.38 1.53 10.27
N THR A 163 24.23 0.62 9.31
CA THR A 163 23.41 0.81 8.12
C THR A 163 22.14 -0.01 8.27
N LYS A 164 20.98 0.65 8.22
CA LYS A 164 19.66 0.02 8.24
C LYS A 164 19.15 -0.12 6.81
N GLN A 165 18.50 -1.23 6.50
CA GLN A 165 17.86 -1.44 5.21
C GLN A 165 16.52 -2.18 5.39
N LEU A 166 15.48 -1.67 4.75
CA LEU A 166 14.18 -2.33 4.66
C LEU A 166 14.07 -3.06 3.32
N ARG A 167 13.61 -4.31 3.34
CA ARG A 167 13.36 -5.11 2.14
C ARG A 167 12.07 -5.91 2.31
N ILE A 168 11.42 -6.26 1.20
CA ILE A 168 10.20 -7.06 1.25
C ILE A 168 10.58 -8.55 1.38
N LYS A 169 10.20 -9.19 2.48
CA LYS A 169 10.44 -10.62 2.70
C LYS A 169 9.37 -11.49 2.08
N LYS A 170 8.10 -11.10 2.24
CA LYS A 170 6.93 -11.78 1.68
C LYS A 170 6.03 -10.73 1.04
N LEU A 171 5.67 -10.91 -0.22
CA LEU A 171 4.70 -10.07 -0.91
C LEU A 171 3.27 -10.59 -0.65
N PRO A 172 2.27 -9.69 -0.52
CA PRO A 172 0.85 -10.06 -0.51
C PRO A 172 0.34 -10.34 -1.93
N ALA A 173 -0.80 -11.01 -2.04
CA ALA A 173 -1.50 -11.20 -3.31
C ALA A 173 -2.02 -9.88 -3.90
N ILE A 174 -2.58 -9.04 -3.03
CA ILE A 174 -3.03 -7.68 -3.32
C ILE A 174 -2.11 -6.74 -2.57
N LEU A 175 -1.35 -5.94 -3.31
CA LEU A 175 -0.38 -5.01 -2.77
C LEU A 175 -0.96 -3.60 -2.81
N CYS A 176 -1.25 -3.05 -1.63
CA CYS A 176 -1.58 -1.64 -1.45
C CYS A 176 -0.30 -0.83 -1.30
N MET A 177 -0.18 0.26 -2.06
CA MET A 177 0.89 1.24 -1.93
C MET A 177 0.28 2.61 -1.67
N GLN A 178 0.63 3.21 -0.54
CA GLN A 178 0.26 4.59 -0.19
C GLN A 178 1.38 5.53 -0.63
N LEU A 179 1.05 6.55 -1.39
CA LEU A 179 1.96 7.64 -1.74
C LEU A 179 1.84 8.73 -0.67
N LYS A 180 2.86 8.86 0.19
CA LYS A 180 2.90 9.84 1.29
C LYS A 180 3.12 11.25 0.75
N ARG A 181 2.04 11.87 0.27
CA ARG A 181 2.01 13.22 -0.31
C ARG A 181 1.98 14.34 0.73
N TYR A 182 2.50 14.13 1.93
CA TYR A 182 2.38 15.11 3.01
C TYR A 182 3.74 15.49 3.57
N GLU A 183 3.95 16.79 3.77
CA GLU A 183 5.10 17.33 4.49
C GLU A 183 4.61 17.92 5.81
N HIS A 184 5.00 17.30 6.92
CA HIS A 184 4.83 17.90 8.24
C HIS A 184 6.07 18.73 8.57
N THR A 185 5.99 20.04 8.37
CA THR A 185 6.91 20.95 9.06
C THR A 185 6.33 21.32 10.44
N PHE A 186 7.18 21.83 11.34
CA PHE A 186 6.79 22.22 12.71
C PHE A 186 5.62 23.22 12.78
N SER A 187 5.29 23.88 11.67
CA SER A 187 4.29 24.96 11.62
C SER A 187 3.20 24.76 10.56
N VAL A 188 3.42 23.96 9.51
CA VAL A 188 2.45 23.75 8.42
C VAL A 188 2.52 22.31 7.91
N SER A 189 1.36 21.69 7.73
CA SER A 189 1.25 20.45 6.96
C SER A 189 0.79 20.80 5.55
N GLU A 190 1.65 20.62 4.55
CA GLU A 190 1.34 20.92 3.15
C GLU A 190 1.19 19.63 2.34
N LYS A 191 0.20 19.64 1.43
CA LYS A 191 0.00 18.57 0.46
C LYS A 191 0.98 18.77 -0.69
N LEU A 192 1.79 17.75 -0.95
CA LEU A 192 2.67 17.67 -2.10
C LEU A 192 1.83 17.39 -3.34
N GLU A 193 1.49 18.47 -4.02
CA GLU A 193 0.94 18.45 -5.37
C GLU A 193 2.06 18.08 -6.36
N GLY A 194 1.75 17.17 -7.29
CA GLY A 194 2.73 16.74 -8.28
C GLY A 194 2.51 15.32 -8.75
N ARG A 195 2.50 15.14 -10.08
CA ARG A 195 2.35 13.84 -10.72
C ARG A 195 3.46 12.89 -10.30
N ILE A 196 3.09 11.66 -9.99
CA ILE A 196 4.01 10.53 -9.80
C ILE A 196 3.63 9.50 -10.85
N ASP A 197 4.59 9.13 -11.70
CA ASP A 197 4.33 8.15 -12.75
C ASP A 197 4.35 6.75 -12.13
N PHE A 198 3.22 6.05 -12.25
CA PHE A 198 3.08 4.65 -11.86
C PHE A 198 2.72 3.81 -13.10
N PRO A 199 3.31 2.63 -13.29
CA PRO A 199 3.06 1.81 -14.48
C PRO A 199 1.79 0.95 -14.31
N LEU A 200 1.18 0.52 -15.41
CA LEU A 200 0.09 -0.49 -15.35
C LEU A 200 0.58 -1.85 -14.84
N SER A 201 1.89 -2.14 -14.95
CA SER A 201 2.50 -3.38 -14.49
C SER A 201 3.87 -3.11 -13.89
N ILE A 202 4.15 -3.74 -12.74
CA ILE A 202 5.39 -3.54 -12.00
C ILE A 202 5.98 -4.87 -11.55
N ASN A 203 7.31 -5.00 -11.69
CA ASN A 203 8.06 -6.13 -11.16
C ASN A 203 8.56 -5.81 -9.75
N MET A 204 8.09 -6.56 -8.76
CA MET A 204 8.45 -6.34 -7.35
C MET A 204 9.72 -7.07 -6.90
N LEU A 205 10.28 -7.98 -7.73
CA LEU A 205 11.46 -8.78 -7.37
C LEU A 205 12.66 -7.93 -6.86
N PRO A 206 13.04 -6.80 -7.51
CA PRO A 206 14.20 -6.00 -7.10
C PRO A 206 14.10 -5.41 -5.69
N TYR A 207 12.89 -5.29 -5.15
CA TYR A 207 12.60 -4.69 -3.84
C TYR A 207 12.51 -5.75 -2.73
N THR A 208 12.60 -7.02 -3.08
CA THR A 208 12.57 -8.13 -2.12
C THR A 208 13.91 -8.33 -1.43
N THR A 209 13.91 -9.21 -0.43
CA THR A 209 15.13 -9.69 0.25
C THR A 209 16.09 -10.48 -0.67
N ASN A 210 15.62 -10.97 -1.82
CA ASN A 210 16.40 -11.78 -2.76
C ASN A 210 16.33 -11.22 -4.20
N PRO A 211 16.80 -9.99 -4.44
CA PRO A 211 16.58 -9.28 -5.71
C PRO A 211 17.27 -9.93 -6.92
N ASN A 212 18.36 -10.67 -6.69
CA ASN A 212 19.15 -11.34 -7.73
C ASN A 212 18.90 -12.85 -7.79
N SER A 213 17.80 -13.34 -7.19
CA SER A 213 17.50 -14.76 -7.23
C SER A 213 17.14 -15.20 -8.66
N HIS A 214 17.64 -16.37 -9.09
CA HIS A 214 17.30 -16.99 -10.38
C HIS A 214 15.90 -17.63 -10.35
N VAL A 215 14.94 -16.93 -9.76
CA VAL A 215 13.53 -17.34 -9.71
C VAL A 215 12.81 -16.87 -10.96
N ASP A 216 11.75 -17.57 -11.32
CA ASP A 216 10.81 -17.07 -12.33
C ASP A 216 10.26 -15.70 -11.91
N LYS A 217 10.59 -14.68 -12.71
CA LYS A 217 10.19 -13.28 -12.51
C LYS A 217 8.68 -13.07 -12.66
N SER A 218 7.98 -13.95 -13.40
CA SER A 218 6.53 -13.88 -13.60
C SER A 218 5.76 -13.86 -12.28
N ARG A 219 6.30 -14.52 -11.25
CA ARG A 219 5.75 -14.62 -9.89
C ARG A 219 5.88 -13.33 -9.06
N TYR A 220 6.49 -12.31 -9.62
CA TYR A 220 6.69 -11.01 -8.97
C TYR A 220 6.11 -9.87 -9.81
N ILE A 221 5.38 -10.19 -10.88
CA ILE A 221 4.71 -9.20 -11.72
C ILE A 221 3.34 -8.91 -11.13
N TYR A 222 3.11 -7.63 -10.87
CA TYR A 222 1.84 -7.12 -10.39
C TYR A 222 1.24 -6.19 -11.42
N ASP A 223 -0.08 -6.25 -11.57
CA ASP A 223 -0.84 -5.40 -12.48
C ASP A 223 -1.73 -4.45 -11.68
N LEU A 224 -1.76 -3.19 -12.09
CA LEU A 224 -2.57 -2.16 -11.46
C LEU A 224 -4.05 -2.55 -11.60
N SER A 225 -4.73 -2.68 -10.47
CA SER A 225 -6.16 -3.00 -10.41
C SER A 225 -7.01 -1.77 -10.12
N SER A 226 -6.51 -0.89 -9.26
CA SER A 226 -7.21 0.35 -8.94
C SER A 226 -6.27 1.45 -8.44
N ALA A 227 -6.69 2.69 -8.62
CA ALA A 227 -6.03 3.88 -8.12
C ALA A 227 -7.06 4.77 -7.41
N VAL A 228 -6.82 5.08 -6.14
CA VAL A 228 -7.64 6.01 -5.36
C VAL A 228 -6.98 7.37 -5.38
N VAL A 229 -7.74 8.41 -5.71
CA VAL A 229 -7.26 9.79 -5.78
C VAL A 229 -7.90 10.60 -4.66
N HIS A 230 -7.10 11.48 -4.07
CA HIS A 230 -7.56 12.48 -3.13
C HIS A 230 -7.46 13.87 -3.77
N LYS A 231 -8.59 14.56 -3.94
CA LYS A 231 -8.64 15.94 -4.43
C LYS A 231 -9.05 16.88 -3.30
N GLY A 232 -8.24 17.90 -3.02
CA GLY A 232 -8.46 18.83 -1.91
C GLY A 232 -7.24 18.94 -0.98
N LYS A 233 -7.45 19.60 0.16
CA LYS A 233 -6.47 19.82 1.21
C LYS A 233 -6.34 18.60 2.12
N LEU A 234 -5.36 18.62 3.00
CA LEU A 234 -5.05 17.56 3.96
C LEU A 234 -6.21 17.24 4.92
N ASP A 235 -6.89 18.28 5.40
CA ASP A 235 -7.97 18.26 6.38
C ASP A 235 -9.36 18.25 5.74
N ALA A 236 -9.43 18.53 4.43
CA ALA A 236 -10.67 18.60 3.70
C ALA A 236 -10.48 18.24 2.22
N GLY A 237 -11.16 17.21 1.73
CA GLY A 237 -11.11 16.84 0.33
C GLY A 237 -12.19 15.85 -0.09
N HIS A 238 -11.94 15.25 -1.25
CA HIS A 238 -12.83 14.32 -1.94
C HIS A 238 -12.05 13.13 -2.48
N TYR A 239 -12.56 11.93 -2.25
CA TYR A 239 -11.96 10.70 -2.73
C TYR A 239 -12.77 10.14 -3.90
N TYR A 240 -12.08 9.65 -4.91
CA TYR A 240 -12.67 8.89 -6.02
C TYR A 240 -11.70 7.80 -6.47
N ALA A 241 -12.19 6.80 -7.18
CA ALA A 241 -11.39 5.63 -7.54
C ALA A 241 -11.50 5.30 -9.03
N TYR A 242 -10.36 4.98 -9.64
CA TYR A 242 -10.31 4.27 -10.91
C TYR A 242 -10.17 2.79 -10.64
N CYS A 243 -11.01 1.96 -11.24
CA CYS A 243 -10.94 0.51 -11.11
C CYS A 243 -10.93 -0.13 -12.50
N ARG A 244 -10.10 -1.16 -12.65
CA ARG A 244 -10.04 -1.98 -13.86
C ARG A 244 -11.07 -3.11 -13.79
N GLN A 245 -11.90 -3.23 -14.81
CA GLN A 245 -12.83 -4.35 -14.99
C GLN A 245 -12.56 -5.01 -16.34
N GLY A 246 -11.93 -6.19 -16.32
CA GLY A 246 -11.42 -6.81 -17.54
C GLY A 246 -10.37 -5.93 -18.22
N ASP A 247 -10.67 -5.47 -19.43
CA ASP A 247 -9.80 -4.58 -20.21
C ASP A 247 -10.26 -3.11 -20.20
N GLU A 248 -11.33 -2.79 -19.46
CA GLU A 248 -11.86 -1.44 -19.35
C GLU A 248 -11.49 -0.79 -18.01
N TRP A 249 -11.40 0.54 -18.03
CA TRP A 249 -11.22 1.35 -16.84
C TRP A 249 -12.48 2.16 -16.56
N ILE A 250 -12.90 2.13 -15.30
CA ILE A 250 -14.10 2.79 -14.82
C ILE A 250 -13.72 3.73 -13.69
N LEU A 251 -14.16 4.97 -13.77
CA LEU A 251 -14.08 5.98 -12.72
C LEU A 251 -15.35 5.88 -11.86
N PHE A 252 -15.15 5.63 -10.57
CA PHE A 252 -16.16 5.67 -9.53
C PHE A 252 -15.99 6.96 -8.73
N ASN A 253 -16.92 7.89 -8.92
CA ASN A 253 -16.99 9.16 -8.22
C ASN A 253 -18.37 9.30 -7.58
N ASP A 254 -18.52 8.71 -6.38
CA ASP A 254 -19.80 8.56 -5.68
C ASP A 254 -20.87 7.90 -6.56
N ASP A 255 -21.94 8.62 -6.88
CA ASP A 255 -23.05 8.18 -7.72
C ASP A 255 -22.73 8.20 -9.22
N GLN A 256 -21.60 8.80 -9.61
CA GLN A 256 -21.17 8.93 -11.01
C GLN A 256 -20.17 7.82 -11.36
N VAL A 257 -20.59 6.92 -12.24
CA VAL A 257 -19.77 5.82 -12.76
C VAL A 257 -19.56 6.02 -14.26
N THR A 258 -18.32 6.23 -14.69
CA THR A 258 -18.00 6.57 -16.08
C THR A 258 -16.83 5.76 -16.61
N SER A 259 -16.90 5.36 -17.89
CA SER A 259 -15.76 4.76 -18.58
C SER A 259 -14.68 5.81 -18.84
N VAL A 260 -13.42 5.45 -18.63
CA VAL A 260 -12.26 6.31 -18.83
C VAL A 260 -11.14 5.57 -19.56
N THR A 261 -10.17 6.31 -20.10
CA THR A 261 -9.02 5.71 -20.79
C THR A 261 -7.90 5.37 -19.82
N GLU A 262 -7.01 4.45 -20.20
CA GLU A 262 -5.79 4.17 -19.44
C GLU A 262 -4.94 5.43 -19.22
N ALA A 263 -4.94 6.34 -20.21
CA ALA A 263 -4.21 7.60 -20.13
C ALA A 263 -4.74 8.52 -19.02
N ASP A 264 -6.07 8.55 -18.83
CA ASP A 264 -6.69 9.30 -17.74
C ASP A 264 -6.24 8.75 -16.39
N VAL A 265 -6.25 7.43 -16.22
CA VAL A 265 -5.81 6.75 -14.99
C VAL A 265 -4.35 7.04 -14.69
N LEU A 266 -3.46 6.89 -15.68
CA LEU A 266 -2.01 7.11 -15.53
C LEU A 266 -1.62 8.58 -15.34
N SER A 267 -2.54 9.51 -15.62
CA SER A 267 -2.37 10.94 -15.37
C SER A 267 -2.84 11.38 -13.98
N ALA A 268 -3.54 10.51 -13.25
CA ALA A 268 -4.15 10.85 -11.98
C ALA A 268 -3.13 11.09 -10.85
N ASP A 269 -3.45 12.02 -9.96
CA ASP A 269 -2.69 12.25 -8.73
C ASP A 269 -3.02 11.20 -7.66
N ALA A 270 -2.66 9.95 -7.95
CA ALA A 270 -2.97 8.80 -7.10
C ALA A 270 -2.46 9.00 -5.68
N TYR A 271 -3.30 8.63 -4.71
CA TYR A 271 -3.00 8.57 -3.29
C TYR A 271 -2.74 7.12 -2.85
N LEU A 272 -3.63 6.20 -3.20
CA LEU A 272 -3.45 4.76 -3.03
C LEU A 272 -3.41 4.07 -4.40
N LEU A 273 -2.52 3.10 -4.53
CA LEU A 273 -2.43 2.23 -5.70
C LEU A 273 -2.60 0.78 -5.24
N PHE A 274 -3.51 0.06 -5.86
CA PHE A 274 -3.70 -1.36 -5.63
C PHE A 274 -3.20 -2.15 -6.83
N TYR A 275 -2.35 -3.12 -6.53
CA TYR A 275 -1.68 -3.96 -7.50
C TYR A 275 -1.98 -5.42 -7.18
N ASN A 276 -2.50 -6.17 -8.16
CA ASN A 276 -2.79 -7.59 -8.02
C ASN A 276 -1.65 -8.41 -8.60
N LEU A 277 -1.24 -9.48 -7.91
CA LEU A 277 -0.28 -10.42 -8.44
C LEU A 277 -0.85 -11.08 -9.71
N ARG A 278 -0.16 -10.95 -10.85
CA ARG A 278 -0.66 -11.38 -12.17
C ARG A 278 -1.07 -12.85 -12.21
N SER A 279 -0.36 -13.72 -11.51
CA SER A 279 -0.69 -15.15 -11.48
C SER A 279 -2.07 -15.46 -10.88
N LEU A 280 -2.68 -14.53 -10.14
CA LEU A 280 -4.05 -14.66 -9.63
C LEU A 280 -5.10 -14.30 -10.68
N ALA A 281 -4.79 -13.36 -11.58
CA ALA A 281 -5.66 -12.98 -12.68
C ALA A 281 -5.71 -14.05 -13.80
N GLY A 282 -4.74 -14.97 -13.83
CA GLY A 282 -4.64 -16.05 -14.80
C GLY A 282 -5.38 -17.35 -14.43
N ALA A 283 -6.14 -17.40 -13.33
CA ALA A 283 -7.01 -18.54 -13.08
C ALA A 283 -8.21 -18.44 -14.03
N PRO A 284 -8.38 -19.35 -15.00
CA PRO A 284 -9.59 -19.36 -15.81
C PRO A 284 -10.77 -19.55 -14.87
N SER A 285 -11.79 -18.70 -15.02
CA SER A 285 -13.12 -18.92 -14.48
C SER A 285 -13.57 -20.32 -14.92
N GLN A 286 -13.57 -21.27 -13.98
CA GLN A 286 -14.22 -22.56 -14.16
C GLN A 286 -15.72 -22.41 -13.94
#